data_AF-A0AAV5L7N1-F1
#
_entry.id   AF-A0AAV5L7N1-F1
#
_cell.length_a   1.000
_cell.length_b   1.000
_cell.length_c   1.000
_cell.angle_alpha   90.00
_cell.angle_beta   90.00
_cell.angle_gamma   90.00
#
_symmetry.space_group_name_H-M   'P 1'
#
loop_
_entity.id
_entity.type
_entity.pdbx_description
1 polymer ?
#
loop_
_entity_poly.entity_id
_entity_poly.type
_entity_poly.pdbx_seq_one_letter_code
_entity_poly.pdbx_strand_id
1 'polypeptide(L)'
;MAKLDRICREANVMLIFACSYGLTGLVRVSVKEHTVIESKPDHFLDDLRLNNPWPELMSFAEAIDLNVQDPAAHKHIPYVVILVKMAHGWAKAHGGALPSTREEKREFKELLKGRIIAMDEDNYREAIDASFKVFAPQGISKRVWGLDP
;
A
#
# COMPACT_ATOMS: atom_id res chain seq x y z
N MET A 1 -14.00 40.80 9.71
CA MET A 1 -13.72 39.37 9.39
C MET A 1 -14.94 38.50 9.59
N ALA A 2 -15.45 38.33 10.81
CA ALA A 2 -16.56 37.39 11.10
C ALA A 2 -17.86 37.65 10.31
N LYS A 3 -18.20 38.91 10.02
CA LYS A 3 -19.41 39.23 9.24
C LYS A 3 -19.33 38.76 7.79
N LEU A 4 -18.17 38.93 7.13
CA LEU A 4 -17.96 38.48 5.75
C LEU A 4 -17.93 36.94 5.69
N ASP A 5 -17.22 36.31 6.62
CA ASP A 5 -17.19 34.86 6.80
C ASP A 5 -18.61 34.26 6.92
N ARG A 6 -19.46 34.86 7.76
CA ARG A 6 -20.85 34.43 7.93
C ARG A 6 -21.64 34.53 6.63
N ILE A 7 -21.57 35.66 5.93
CA ILE A 7 -22.29 35.89 4.67
C ILE A 7 -21.82 34.89 3.59
N CYS A 8 -20.51 34.68 3.46
CA CYS A 8 -19.95 33.72 2.50
C CYS A 8 -20.41 32.29 2.81
N ARG A 9 -20.43 31.88 4.08
CA ARG A 9 -20.95 30.56 4.48
C ARG A 9 -22.44 30.39 4.18
N GLU A 10 -23.26 31.39 4.48
CA GLU A 10 -24.70 31.39 4.19
C GLU A 10 -24.96 31.31 2.68
N ALA A 11 -24.14 31.98 1.88
CA ALA A 11 -24.22 31.96 0.41
C ALA A 11 -23.49 30.77 -0.25
N ASN A 12 -22.87 29.88 0.53
CA ASN A 12 -22.04 28.77 0.04
C ASN A 12 -20.90 29.21 -0.91
N VAL A 13 -20.30 30.36 -0.63
CA VAL A 13 -19.13 30.90 -1.34
C VAL A 13 -17.87 30.61 -0.53
N MET A 14 -16.88 30.01 -1.17
CA MET A 14 -15.57 29.80 -0.56
C MET A 14 -14.88 31.14 -0.32
N LEU A 15 -14.38 31.34 0.90
CA LEU A 15 -13.61 32.52 1.29
C LEU A 15 -12.20 32.10 1.70
N ILE A 16 -11.20 32.69 1.06
CA ILE A 16 -9.80 32.61 1.49
C ILE A 16 -9.43 33.97 2.05
N PHE A 17 -9.12 34.01 3.34
CA PHE A 17 -8.64 35.21 4.01
C PHE A 17 -7.12 35.13 4.19
N ALA A 18 -6.41 36.15 3.72
CA ALA A 18 -4.96 36.27 3.90
C ALA A 18 -4.63 37.63 4.53
N CYS A 19 -3.81 37.63 5.57
CA CYS A 19 -3.33 38.83 6.26
C CYS A 19 -1.81 38.74 6.46
N SER A 20 -1.13 39.87 6.40
CA SER A 20 0.27 40.01 6.79
C SER A 20 0.39 41.03 7.91
N TYR A 21 1.13 40.69 8.95
CA TYR A 21 1.47 41.56 10.07
C TYR A 21 2.97 41.51 10.32
N GLY A 22 3.72 42.43 9.68
CA GLY A 22 5.18 42.43 9.69
C GLY A 22 5.74 41.18 9.00
N LEU A 23 6.37 40.30 9.77
CA LEU A 23 6.94 39.04 9.30
C LEU A 23 6.02 37.83 9.51
N THR A 24 4.80 38.05 10.00
CA THR A 24 3.82 36.99 10.26
C THR A 24 2.71 37.03 9.22
N GLY A 25 2.48 35.91 8.53
CA GLY A 25 1.34 35.71 7.65
C GLY A 25 0.26 34.84 8.32
N LEU A 26 -1.01 35.18 8.08
CA LEU A 26 -2.16 34.36 8.45
C LEU A 26 -2.97 34.06 7.19
N VAL A 27 -3.20 32.77 6.90
CA VAL A 27 -4.15 32.32 5.88
C VAL A 27 -5.23 31.48 6.55
N ARG A 28 -6.50 31.79 6.30
CA ARG A 28 -7.66 31.03 6.77
C ARG A 28 -8.59 30.74 5.60
N VAL A 29 -8.91 29.46 5.41
CA VAL A 29 -9.94 29.01 4.47
C VAL A 29 -11.26 28.87 5.22
N SER A 30 -12.35 29.34 4.63
CA SER A 30 -13.70 29.13 5.11
C SER A 30 -14.57 28.59 4.00
N VAL A 31 -15.04 27.36 4.20
CA VAL A 31 -15.88 26.60 3.28
C VAL A 31 -16.83 25.75 4.13
N LYS A 32 -18.05 25.49 3.64
CA LYS A 32 -19.01 24.64 4.35
C LYS A 32 -18.62 23.17 4.26
N GLU A 33 -18.37 22.70 3.04
CA GLU A 33 -17.92 21.36 2.72
C GLU A 33 -17.01 21.41 1.49
N HIS A 34 -15.92 20.65 1.51
CA HIS A 34 -15.01 20.54 0.37
C HIS A 34 -14.74 19.06 0.10
N THR A 35 -15.54 18.48 -0.78
CA THR A 35 -15.38 17.08 -1.19
C THR A 35 -14.26 16.96 -2.21
N VAL A 36 -13.26 16.13 -1.91
CA VAL A 36 -12.10 15.90 -2.78
C VAL A 36 -12.04 14.42 -3.15
N ILE A 37 -12.02 14.13 -4.45
CA ILE A 37 -11.83 12.78 -4.98
C ILE A 37 -10.34 12.51 -5.19
N GLU A 38 -9.64 13.43 -5.85
CA GLU A 38 -8.21 13.30 -6.16
C GLU A 38 -7.35 13.93 -5.07
N SER A 39 -7.23 13.25 -3.92
CA SER A 39 -6.50 13.77 -2.75
C SER A 39 -4.98 13.74 -2.88
N LYS A 40 -4.43 13.05 -3.89
CA LYS A 40 -3.00 12.93 -4.20
C LYS A 40 -2.14 12.65 -2.95
N PRO A 41 -2.37 11.53 -2.25
CA PRO A 41 -1.62 11.22 -1.04
C PRO A 41 -0.13 11.01 -1.37
N ASP A 42 0.75 11.62 -0.58
CA ASP A 42 2.22 11.50 -0.74
C ASP A 42 2.72 10.06 -0.51
N HIS A 43 2.04 9.33 0.38
CA HIS A 43 2.37 7.95 0.73
C HIS A 43 1.11 7.10 0.68
N PHE A 44 1.07 6.12 -0.22
CA PHE A 44 0.05 5.09 -0.25
C PHE A 44 0.70 3.71 -0.39
N LEU A 45 0.01 2.70 0.13
CA LEU A 45 0.35 1.31 -0.11
C LEU A 45 -0.27 0.91 -1.45
N ASP A 46 0.51 0.35 -2.36
CA ASP A 46 0.00 -0.20 -3.62
C ASP A 46 -1.06 -1.28 -3.35
N ASP A 47 -2.18 -1.24 -4.08
CA ASP A 47 -3.22 -2.27 -4.00
C ASP A 47 -2.85 -3.51 -4.85
N LEU A 48 -1.83 -4.24 -4.40
CA LEU A 48 -1.33 -5.44 -5.09
C LEU A 48 -2.15 -6.70 -4.78
N ARG A 49 -3.09 -6.64 -3.83
CA ARG A 49 -3.94 -7.77 -3.40
C ARG A 49 -3.18 -9.06 -3.05
N LEU A 50 -1.93 -8.95 -2.57
CA LEU A 50 -1.10 -10.11 -2.21
C LEU A 50 -1.71 -10.95 -1.07
N ASN A 51 -2.45 -10.29 -0.19
CA ASN A 51 -3.14 -10.89 0.95
C ASN A 51 -4.48 -11.54 0.59
N ASN A 52 -5.06 -11.18 -0.55
CA ASN A 52 -6.32 -11.71 -1.06
C ASN A 52 -6.32 -11.67 -2.60
N PRO A 53 -5.49 -12.51 -3.24
CA PRO A 53 -5.36 -12.52 -4.69
C PRO A 53 -6.66 -12.98 -5.33
N TRP A 54 -7.09 -12.28 -6.37
CA TRP A 54 -8.24 -12.70 -7.18
C TRP A 54 -7.85 -13.90 -8.07
N PRO A 55 -8.84 -14.68 -8.57
CA PRO A 55 -8.56 -15.94 -9.27
C PRO A 55 -7.60 -15.82 -10.45
N GLU A 56 -7.72 -14.77 -11.24
CA GLU A 56 -6.87 -14.51 -12.41
C GLU A 56 -5.43 -14.18 -12.01
N LEU A 57 -5.20 -13.45 -10.91
CA LEU A 57 -3.86 -13.19 -10.39
C LEU A 57 -3.21 -14.47 -9.86
N MET A 58 -4.00 -15.30 -9.17
CA MET A 58 -3.51 -16.61 -8.71
C MET A 58 -3.14 -17.50 -9.89
N SER A 59 -3.99 -17.59 -10.91
CA SER A 59 -3.74 -18.37 -12.12
C SER A 59 -2.50 -17.89 -12.88
N PHE A 60 -2.34 -16.57 -13.02
CA PHE A 60 -1.14 -15.97 -13.62
C PHE A 60 0.13 -16.32 -12.83
N ALA A 61 0.07 -16.20 -11.50
CA ALA A 61 1.20 -16.57 -10.65
C ALA A 61 1.51 -18.05 -10.81
N GLU A 62 0.52 -18.95 -10.69
CA GLU A 62 0.70 -20.41 -10.80
C GLU A 62 1.42 -20.83 -12.08
N ALA A 63 1.12 -20.18 -13.22
CA ALA A 63 1.73 -20.45 -14.53
C ALA A 63 3.26 -20.23 -14.59
N ILE A 64 3.84 -19.45 -13.68
CA ILE A 64 5.27 -19.09 -13.69
C ILE A 64 6.05 -19.98 -12.72
N ASP A 65 6.91 -20.88 -13.20
CA ASP A 65 7.74 -21.71 -12.31
C ASP A 65 8.86 -20.89 -11.63
N LEU A 66 8.94 -20.96 -10.29
CA LEU A 66 9.99 -20.32 -9.52
C LEU A 66 11.29 -21.14 -9.48
N ASN A 67 11.26 -22.42 -9.87
CA ASN A 67 12.44 -23.30 -9.85
C ASN A 67 13.06 -23.45 -11.24
N VAL A 68 12.83 -22.47 -12.12
CA VAL A 68 13.43 -22.42 -13.45
C VAL A 68 14.95 -22.49 -13.35
N GLN A 69 15.55 -23.39 -14.12
CA GLN A 69 17.00 -23.64 -14.08
C GLN A 69 17.79 -22.56 -14.80
N ASP A 70 17.16 -21.84 -15.74
CA ASP A 70 17.79 -20.72 -16.44
C ASP A 70 17.95 -19.52 -15.49
N PRO A 71 19.20 -19.11 -15.17
CA PRO A 71 19.46 -18.01 -14.25
C PRO A 71 18.90 -16.67 -14.77
N ALA A 72 18.86 -16.47 -16.09
CA ALA A 72 18.32 -15.25 -16.68
C ALA A 72 16.80 -15.18 -16.50
N ALA A 73 16.08 -16.27 -16.77
CA ALA A 73 14.65 -16.37 -16.49
C ALA A 73 14.34 -16.20 -15.01
N HIS A 74 15.11 -16.81 -14.11
CA HIS A 74 14.90 -16.71 -12.66
C HIS A 74 15.01 -15.26 -12.15
N LYS A 75 15.99 -14.50 -12.64
CA LYS A 75 16.19 -13.08 -12.31
C LYS A 75 15.08 -12.14 -12.80
N HIS A 76 14.39 -12.51 -13.86
CA HIS A 76 13.33 -11.69 -14.45
C HIS A 76 11.92 -12.03 -13.95
N ILE A 77 11.79 -12.94 -12.99
CA ILE A 77 10.49 -13.22 -12.35
C ILE A 77 10.08 -11.98 -11.55
N PRO A 78 8.90 -11.38 -11.80
CA PRO A 78 8.44 -10.22 -11.05
C PRO A 78 8.29 -10.51 -9.56
N TYR A 79 8.74 -9.61 -8.69
CA TYR A 79 8.68 -9.80 -7.23
C TYR A 79 7.26 -10.08 -6.72
N VAL A 80 6.24 -9.51 -7.36
CA VAL A 80 4.82 -9.74 -7.05
C VAL A 80 4.46 -11.23 -7.19
N VAL A 81 4.93 -11.89 -8.25
CA VAL A 81 4.69 -13.32 -8.50
C VAL A 81 5.37 -14.17 -7.43
N ILE A 82 6.61 -13.81 -7.07
CA ILE A 82 7.36 -14.45 -5.97
C ILE A 82 6.54 -14.36 -4.67
N LEU A 83 6.08 -13.15 -4.33
CA LEU A 83 5.30 -12.93 -3.11
C LEU A 83 3.97 -13.68 -3.09
N VAL A 84 3.21 -13.70 -4.20
CA VAL A 84 1.94 -14.45 -4.28
C VAL A 84 2.19 -15.94 -4.05
N LYS A 85 3.17 -16.53 -4.74
CA LYS A 85 3.48 -17.96 -4.59
C LYS A 85 4.02 -18.32 -3.22
N MET A 86 4.89 -17.50 -2.66
CA MET A 86 5.46 -17.73 -1.33
C MET A 86 4.41 -17.57 -0.24
N ALA A 87 3.52 -16.57 -0.36
CA ALA A 87 2.38 -16.38 0.55
C ALA A 87 1.40 -17.55 0.47
N HIS A 88 1.10 -18.05 -0.74
CA HIS A 88 0.24 -19.23 -0.92
C HIS A 88 0.86 -20.49 -0.32
N GLY A 89 2.16 -20.71 -0.55
CA GLY A 89 2.91 -21.82 0.07
C GLY A 89 2.91 -21.73 1.59
N TRP A 90 3.11 -20.54 2.14
CA TRP A 90 3.00 -20.27 3.57
C TRP A 90 1.61 -20.60 4.11
N ALA A 91 0.56 -20.08 3.46
CA ALA A 91 -0.82 -20.30 3.87
C ALA A 91 -1.18 -21.80 3.86
N LYS A 92 -0.74 -22.56 2.84
CA LYS A 92 -0.93 -24.02 2.81
C LYS A 92 -0.29 -24.74 4.01
N ALA A 93 0.88 -24.29 4.47
CA ALA A 93 1.57 -24.87 5.62
C ALA A 93 0.97 -24.43 6.97
N HIS A 94 0.31 -23.27 7.04
CA HIS A 94 -0.18 -22.65 8.27
C HIS A 94 -1.72 -22.55 8.34
N GLY A 95 -2.43 -23.51 7.75
CA GLY A 95 -3.89 -23.61 7.88
C GLY A 95 -4.67 -22.45 7.22
N GLY A 96 -4.11 -21.84 6.19
CA GLY A 96 -4.69 -20.71 5.46
C GLY A 96 -4.30 -19.34 6.00
N ALA A 97 -3.53 -19.27 7.11
CA ALA A 97 -3.13 -18.01 7.71
C ALA A 97 -1.89 -17.40 7.04
N LEU A 98 -1.87 -16.07 6.92
CA LEU A 98 -0.69 -15.29 6.50
C LEU A 98 0.19 -14.94 7.71
N PRO A 99 1.47 -14.59 7.49
CA PRO A 99 2.37 -14.20 8.59
C PRO A 99 1.80 -13.01 9.39
N SER A 100 1.57 -13.22 10.68
CA SER A 100 0.90 -12.26 11.54
C SER A 100 1.82 -11.76 12.66
N THR A 101 2.53 -12.67 13.31
CA THR A 101 3.46 -12.36 14.41
C THR A 101 4.80 -11.86 13.88
N ARG A 102 5.61 -11.23 14.74
CA ARG A 102 6.94 -10.74 14.34
C ARG A 102 7.85 -11.90 13.95
N GLU A 103 7.71 -13.01 14.65
CA GLU A 103 8.44 -14.24 14.45
C GLU A 103 8.08 -14.88 13.11
N GLU A 104 6.79 -15.01 12.79
CA GLU A 104 6.30 -15.49 11.48
C GLU A 104 6.74 -14.58 10.33
N LYS A 105 6.68 -13.26 10.52
CA LYS A 105 7.13 -12.29 9.51
C LYS A 105 8.63 -12.41 9.24
N ARG A 106 9.42 -12.70 10.27
CA ARG A 106 10.86 -12.96 10.11
C ARG A 106 11.08 -14.28 9.38
N GLU A 107 10.38 -15.33 9.76
CA GLU A 107 10.47 -16.65 9.11
C GLU A 107 10.09 -16.57 7.63
N PHE A 108 9.03 -15.86 7.29
CA PHE A 108 8.64 -15.61 5.89
C PHE A 108 9.73 -14.91 5.09
N LYS A 109 10.43 -13.93 5.68
CA LYS A 109 11.59 -13.28 5.05
C LYS A 109 12.76 -14.25 4.86
N GLU A 110 13.02 -15.13 5.82
CA GLU A 110 14.07 -16.16 5.69
C GLU A 110 13.71 -17.18 4.60
N LEU A 111 12.43 -17.55 4.44
CA LEU A 111 11.98 -18.39 3.32
C LEU A 111 12.24 -17.75 1.96
N LEU A 112 12.04 -16.43 1.84
CA LEU A 112 12.37 -15.69 0.62
C LEU A 112 13.88 -15.68 0.36
N LYS A 113 14.70 -15.45 1.39
CA LYS A 113 16.17 -15.48 1.26
C LYS A 113 16.68 -16.85 0.86
N GLY A 114 16.09 -17.93 1.38
CA GLY A 114 16.45 -19.30 1.04
C GLY A 114 16.19 -19.69 -0.43
N ARG A 115 15.48 -18.85 -1.19
CA ARG A 115 15.21 -19.04 -2.62
C ARG A 115 16.18 -18.28 -3.53
N ILE A 116 17.03 -17.42 -2.98
CA ILE A 116 18.04 -16.69 -3.75
C ILE A 116 19.10 -17.68 -4.23
N ILE A 117 19.35 -17.71 -5.54
CA ILE A 117 20.35 -18.60 -6.16
C ILE A 117 21.67 -17.85 -6.35
N ALA A 118 21.60 -16.60 -6.83
CA ALA A 118 22.75 -15.75 -7.11
C ALA A 118 22.69 -14.45 -6.29
N MET A 119 23.86 -13.85 -6.01
CA MET A 119 23.92 -12.63 -5.18
C MET A 119 23.30 -11.39 -5.85
N ASP A 120 23.13 -11.40 -7.17
CA ASP A 120 22.64 -10.29 -7.99
C ASP A 120 21.17 -10.46 -8.42
N GLU A 121 20.33 -11.01 -7.54
CA GLU A 121 18.88 -11.20 -7.76
C GLU A 121 18.06 -10.06 -7.16
N ASP A 122 17.97 -8.95 -7.91
CA ASP A 122 17.23 -7.76 -7.50
C ASP A 122 15.74 -8.04 -7.27
N ASN A 123 15.14 -8.97 -8.02
CA ASN A 123 13.74 -9.37 -7.86
C ASN A 123 13.45 -9.98 -6.47
N TYR A 124 14.36 -10.79 -5.92
CA TYR A 124 14.23 -11.33 -4.56
C TYR A 124 14.55 -10.29 -3.50
N ARG A 125 15.51 -9.38 -3.75
CA ARG A 125 15.76 -8.23 -2.86
C ARG A 125 14.50 -7.37 -2.74
N GLU A 126 13.88 -7.02 -3.86
CA GLU A 126 12.60 -6.31 -3.90
C GLU A 126 11.49 -7.10 -3.21
N ALA A 127 11.38 -8.41 -3.41
CA ALA A 127 10.39 -9.25 -2.73
C ALA A 127 10.57 -9.22 -1.21
N ILE A 128 11.80 -9.31 -0.70
CA ILE A 128 12.09 -9.26 0.74
C ILE A 128 11.72 -7.88 1.31
N ASP A 129 12.10 -6.81 0.63
CA ASP A 129 11.81 -5.43 1.04
C ASP A 129 10.30 -5.14 1.00
N ALA A 130 9.59 -5.66 -0.02
CA ALA A 130 8.15 -5.52 -0.18
C ALA A 130 7.32 -6.60 0.54
N SER A 131 7.95 -7.55 1.24
CA SER A 131 7.24 -8.67 1.91
C SER A 131 6.17 -8.20 2.90
N PHE A 132 6.34 -7.00 3.47
CA PHE A 132 5.33 -6.42 4.36
C PHE A 132 3.98 -6.15 3.70
N LYS A 133 3.95 -6.00 2.37
CA LYS A 133 2.72 -5.84 1.60
C LYS A 133 1.84 -7.10 1.65
N VAL A 134 2.42 -8.28 1.89
CA VAL A 134 1.69 -9.56 2.03
C VAL A 134 0.82 -9.60 3.27
N PHE A 135 1.29 -9.01 4.37
CA PHE A 135 0.58 -9.03 5.67
C PHE A 135 0.07 -7.64 6.07
N ALA A 136 -0.07 -6.75 5.08
CA ALA A 136 -0.70 -5.45 5.27
C ALA A 136 -2.20 -5.62 5.61
N PRO A 137 -2.78 -4.70 6.40
CA PRO A 137 -4.19 -4.76 6.78
C PRO A 137 -5.11 -4.92 5.56
N GLN A 138 -6.06 -5.83 5.67
CA GLN A 138 -7.06 -6.05 4.62
C GLN A 138 -8.19 -5.03 4.75
N GLY A 139 -8.72 -4.58 3.62
CA GLY A 139 -9.99 -3.87 3.54
C GLY A 139 -9.88 -2.37 3.34
N ILE A 140 -11.04 -1.73 3.49
CA ILE A 140 -11.26 -0.32 3.15
C ILE A 140 -10.73 0.58 4.29
N SER A 141 -10.01 1.64 3.91
CA SER A 141 -9.49 2.62 4.87
C SER A 141 -10.60 3.25 5.70
N LYS A 142 -10.34 3.49 7.00
CA LYS A 142 -11.27 4.18 7.91
C LYS A 142 -11.74 5.55 7.39
N ARG A 143 -10.88 6.24 6.63
CA ARG A 143 -11.22 7.50 5.93
C ARG A 143 -12.43 7.39 5.03
N VAL A 144 -12.56 6.26 4.31
CA VAL A 144 -13.68 6.04 3.39
C VAL A 144 -14.98 5.80 4.17
N TRP A 145 -14.90 5.21 5.36
CA TRP A 145 -16.05 4.96 6.22
C TRP A 145 -16.47 6.16 7.08
N GLY A 146 -15.74 7.29 7.01
CA GLY A 146 -15.98 8.44 7.88
C GLY A 146 -15.73 8.15 9.37
N LEU A 147 -14.88 7.15 9.67
CA LEU A 147 -14.57 6.71 11.04
C LEU A 147 -13.23 7.27 11.56
N ASP A 148 -12.62 8.20 10.83
CA ASP A 148 -11.48 8.97 11.34
C ASP A 148 -12.00 10.14 12.20
N PRO A 149 -11.46 10.36 13.42
CA PRO A 149 -11.84 11.47 14.29
C PRO A 149 -11.41 12.85 13.76
#